data_AF-A0A1B7X8E5-F1
#
_entry.id   AF-A0A1B7X8E5-F1
#
_cell.length_a   1.000
_cell.length_b   1.000
_cell.length_c   1.000
_cell.angle_alpha   90.00
_cell.angle_beta   90.00
_cell.angle_gamma   90.00
#
_symmetry.space_group_name_H-M   'P 1'
#
loop_
_entity.id
_entity.type
_entity.pdbx_description
1 polymer ?
#
loop_
_entity_poly.entity_id
_entity_poly.type
_entity_poly.pdbx_seq_one_letter_code
_entity_poly.pdbx_strand_id
1 'polypeptide(L)'
;MITSDGQKILAKYLVGQAPAYASYIAIGCGAKPVASDHVFSTEENNSIKNKTNLDFEMFRVPITSRGYVNENNINKIVFTAELPTSERYEITEVGLWSAGSNPTAGSNDSRTIFSFSDAENWQYHGEGQPASIPSYEEELHSGNNVISKTEIAFQTNADNPIFTTEKREARGERCRFLNNMVAIRGDMSTINVLSSGKLEINPVSKHIHLTGASLDFDKASPKDDLRLAFSLINKDGQSDLQPDEIRVMIEFAQGDEHNVGQYARFETVIKNSDADVDFATGRYFVSVKKFEELTKSTGFTWNVVDVVRFYVSVIKNSVVSNDYYVCLDALRLENTTSSNPLYGLTGYSVIKNTNSKPILKAPNSTNHIEFRFGLDVL
;
A
#
# COMPACT_ATOMS: atom_id res chain seq x y z
N MET A 1 -4.83 20.77 -0.27
CA MET A 1 -6.14 21.29 0.18
C MET A 1 -6.29 21.04 1.67
N ILE A 2 -6.99 21.91 2.42
CA ILE A 2 -7.34 21.66 3.83
C ILE A 2 -8.54 20.70 3.87
N THR A 3 -8.48 19.67 4.70
CA THR A 3 -9.56 18.68 4.88
C THR A 3 -10.65 19.22 5.83
N SER A 4 -11.81 18.55 5.85
CA SER A 4 -12.90 18.87 6.77
C SER A 4 -12.48 18.76 8.25
N ASP A 5 -11.65 17.78 8.60
CA ASP A 5 -11.10 17.66 9.95
C ASP A 5 -9.98 18.68 10.19
N GLY A 6 -9.21 19.02 9.16
CA GLY A 6 -8.25 20.11 9.18
C GLY A 6 -8.87 21.46 9.53
N GLN A 7 -10.03 21.78 8.96
CA GLN A 7 -10.77 23.00 9.31
C GLN A 7 -11.15 23.03 10.80
N LYS A 8 -11.62 21.89 11.35
CA LYS A 8 -11.99 21.79 12.77
C LYS A 8 -10.78 21.94 13.68
N ILE A 9 -9.67 21.27 13.36
CA ILE A 9 -8.44 21.31 14.17
C ILE A 9 -7.79 22.69 14.09
N LEU A 10 -7.73 23.29 12.89
CA LEU A 10 -7.24 24.66 12.69
C LEU A 10 -8.08 25.66 13.49
N ALA A 11 -9.41 25.56 13.45
CA ALA A 11 -10.28 26.43 14.26
C ALA A 11 -9.98 26.31 15.76
N LYS A 12 -9.81 25.09 16.27
CA LYS A 12 -9.42 24.85 17.68
C LYS A 12 -8.04 25.41 18.00
N TYR A 13 -7.08 25.30 17.08
CA TYR A 13 -5.75 25.89 17.25
C TYR A 13 -5.84 27.41 17.37
N LEU A 14 -6.61 28.08 16.52
CA LEU A 14 -6.77 29.54 16.54
C LEU A 14 -7.42 30.07 17.83
N VAL A 15 -8.26 29.27 18.49
CA VAL A 15 -8.86 29.61 19.80
C VAL A 15 -8.08 29.03 21.00
N GLY A 16 -6.87 28.49 20.78
CA GLY A 16 -5.99 27.97 21.84
C GLY A 16 -6.42 26.64 22.46
N GLN A 17 -7.30 25.88 21.80
CA GLN A 17 -7.79 24.58 22.27
C GLN A 17 -7.03 23.38 21.67
N ALA A 18 -6.31 23.57 20.57
CA ALA A 18 -5.40 22.56 20.01
C ALA A 18 -3.95 23.04 20.11
N PRO A 19 -2.99 22.18 20.49
CA PRO A 19 -1.58 22.58 20.61
C PRO A 19 -0.94 22.85 19.25
N ALA A 20 -1.42 22.18 18.19
CA ALA A 20 -0.98 22.36 16.82
C ALA A 20 -2.06 21.89 15.84
N TYR A 21 -2.01 22.40 14.61
CA TYR A 21 -2.81 21.89 13.47
C TYR A 21 -1.95 21.25 12.37
N ALA A 22 -0.63 21.44 12.44
CA ALA A 22 0.32 20.98 11.43
C ALA A 22 1.69 20.77 12.09
N SER A 23 1.99 19.51 12.40
CA SER A 23 3.25 19.10 13.07
C SER A 23 4.02 18.04 12.27
N TYR A 24 3.34 17.28 11.40
CA TYR A 24 3.94 16.23 10.59
C TYR A 24 3.47 16.31 9.14
N ILE A 25 4.33 15.88 8.22
CA ILE A 25 3.97 15.59 6.83
C ILE A 25 3.93 14.06 6.69
N ALA A 26 2.77 13.52 6.31
CA ALA A 26 2.61 12.13 5.95
C ALA A 26 2.96 11.92 4.48
N ILE A 27 3.65 10.82 4.20
CA ILE A 27 4.10 10.43 2.87
C ILE A 27 3.38 9.14 2.50
N GLY A 28 2.77 9.09 1.33
CA GLY A 28 2.06 7.91 0.85
C GLY A 28 2.29 7.60 -0.61
N CYS A 29 1.84 6.39 -0.97
CA CYS A 29 2.07 5.78 -2.26
C CYS A 29 0.78 5.16 -2.88
N GLY A 30 -0.39 5.40 -2.29
CA GLY A 30 -1.64 4.76 -2.72
C GLY A 30 -2.33 5.46 -3.88
N ALA A 31 -2.37 6.80 -3.88
CA ALA A 31 -3.06 7.57 -4.90
C ALA A 31 -2.41 7.44 -6.30
N LYS A 32 -3.18 7.66 -7.37
CA LYS A 32 -2.66 7.81 -8.74
C LYS A 32 -2.21 9.26 -8.97
N PRO A 33 -0.92 9.52 -9.25
CA PRO A 33 -0.46 10.86 -9.60
C PRO A 33 -1.16 11.38 -10.86
N VAL A 34 -1.31 12.70 -10.94
CA VAL A 34 -2.02 13.36 -12.05
C VAL A 34 -1.11 14.33 -12.81
N ALA A 35 -1.52 14.68 -14.03
CA ALA A 35 -0.77 15.59 -14.89
C ALA A 35 -0.67 16.99 -14.29
N SER A 36 0.37 17.76 -14.66
CA SER A 36 0.64 19.11 -14.15
C SER A 36 -0.50 20.12 -14.37
N ASP A 37 -1.31 19.88 -15.39
CA ASP A 37 -2.47 20.67 -15.80
C ASP A 37 -3.81 20.07 -15.37
N HIS A 38 -3.83 18.91 -14.70
CA HIS A 38 -5.05 18.27 -14.20
C HIS A 38 -5.90 19.25 -13.39
N VAL A 39 -7.18 19.33 -13.72
CA VAL A 39 -8.16 20.13 -13.00
C VAL A 39 -9.08 19.17 -12.28
N PHE A 40 -8.99 19.13 -10.95
CA PHE A 40 -9.85 18.27 -10.14
C PHE A 40 -11.31 18.70 -10.29
N SER A 41 -12.17 17.73 -10.61
CA SER A 41 -13.62 17.88 -10.62
C SER A 41 -14.18 18.24 -9.23
N THR A 42 -15.44 18.64 -9.18
CA THR A 42 -16.13 18.93 -7.91
C THR A 42 -16.14 17.69 -7.01
N GLU A 43 -16.37 16.53 -7.59
CA GLU A 43 -16.42 15.22 -6.94
C GLU A 43 -15.04 14.85 -6.38
N GLU A 44 -13.97 14.99 -7.16
CA GLU A 44 -12.60 14.77 -6.70
C GLU A 44 -12.22 15.72 -5.56
N ASN A 45 -12.56 17.01 -5.69
CA ASN A 45 -12.30 17.99 -4.63
C ASN A 45 -13.07 17.65 -3.36
N ASN A 46 -14.33 17.20 -3.46
CA ASN A 46 -15.11 16.78 -2.30
C ASN A 46 -14.53 15.51 -1.65
N SER A 47 -14.07 14.56 -2.46
CA SER A 47 -13.35 13.37 -1.98
C SER A 47 -12.08 13.77 -1.21
N ILE A 48 -11.26 14.66 -1.77
CA ILE A 48 -10.05 15.19 -1.12
C ILE A 48 -10.39 15.92 0.19
N LYS A 49 -11.44 16.76 0.22
CA LYS A 49 -11.87 17.46 1.46
C LYS A 49 -12.27 16.49 2.55
N ASN A 50 -12.90 15.38 2.18
CA ASN A 50 -13.43 14.40 3.12
C ASN A 50 -12.44 13.29 3.47
N LYS A 51 -11.21 13.31 2.93
CA LYS A 51 -10.16 12.36 3.34
C LYS A 51 -9.83 12.54 4.81
N THR A 52 -9.81 11.43 5.52
CA THR A 52 -9.37 11.32 6.91
C THR A 52 -7.98 10.69 7.02
N ASN A 53 -7.59 9.89 6.02
CA ASN A 53 -6.29 9.22 5.89
C ASN A 53 -5.79 9.28 4.43
N LEU A 54 -4.50 9.04 4.21
CA LEU A 54 -3.93 8.77 2.89
C LEU A 54 -4.47 7.44 2.34
N ASP A 55 -4.37 7.18 1.05
CA ASP A 55 -4.79 5.89 0.46
C ASP A 55 -3.87 4.76 0.93
N PHE A 56 -2.56 5.01 0.94
CA PHE A 56 -1.59 4.17 1.65
C PHE A 56 -0.45 5.01 2.22
N GLU A 57 -0.46 5.20 3.54
CA GLU A 57 0.59 5.94 4.25
C GLU A 57 1.82 5.04 4.50
N MET A 58 2.98 5.49 4.03
CA MET A 58 4.26 4.82 4.26
C MET A 58 4.85 5.22 5.61
N PHE A 59 4.95 6.52 5.88
CA PHE A 59 5.48 7.07 7.13
C PHE A 59 5.12 8.56 7.29
N ARG A 60 5.48 9.14 8.44
CA ARG A 60 5.36 10.57 8.71
C ARG A 60 6.68 11.16 9.14
N VAL A 61 6.95 12.39 8.75
CA VAL A 61 8.14 13.16 9.14
C VAL A 61 7.74 14.43 9.87
N PRO A 62 8.44 14.80 10.96
CA PRO A 62 8.14 16.03 11.68
C PRO A 62 8.47 17.25 10.82
N ILE A 63 7.63 18.27 10.90
CA ILE A 63 7.87 19.55 10.25
C ILE A 63 9.01 20.26 10.98
N THR A 64 10.06 20.60 10.25
CA THR A 64 11.26 21.26 10.78
C THR A 64 11.22 22.77 10.59
N SER A 65 10.52 23.26 9.58
CA SER A 65 10.35 24.70 9.36
C SER A 65 8.97 25.07 8.80
N ARG A 66 8.59 26.32 9.05
CA ARG A 66 7.36 26.93 8.54
C ARG A 66 7.73 28.27 7.89
N GLY A 67 7.17 28.52 6.72
CA GLY A 67 7.44 29.73 5.95
C GLY A 67 6.16 30.34 5.38
N TYR A 68 6.30 31.56 4.87
CA TYR A 68 5.26 32.28 4.16
C TYR A 68 5.83 32.77 2.84
N VAL A 69 5.17 32.46 1.72
CA VAL A 69 5.62 32.84 0.39
C VAL A 69 4.45 33.42 -0.42
N ASN A 70 4.73 34.40 -1.27
CA ASN A 70 3.78 34.88 -2.26
C ASN A 70 4.21 34.33 -3.63
N GLU A 71 3.34 33.53 -4.26
CA GLU A 71 3.57 32.96 -5.58
C GLU A 71 2.39 33.29 -6.48
N ASN A 72 2.63 34.04 -7.55
CA ASN A 72 1.59 34.46 -8.50
C ASN A 72 0.41 35.17 -7.81
N ASN A 73 0.70 36.10 -6.89
CA ASN A 73 -0.28 36.82 -6.06
C ASN A 73 -1.11 35.94 -5.11
N ILE A 74 -0.74 34.67 -4.92
CA ILE A 74 -1.36 33.78 -3.93
C ILE A 74 -0.41 33.63 -2.75
N ASN A 75 -0.90 34.00 -1.57
CA ASN A 75 -0.18 33.82 -0.32
C ASN A 75 -0.28 32.38 0.15
N LYS A 76 0.86 31.73 0.39
CA LYS A 76 0.95 30.33 0.78
C LYS A 76 1.72 30.18 2.09
N ILE A 77 1.24 29.29 2.94
CA ILE A 77 2.06 28.73 4.02
C ILE A 77 2.84 27.55 3.46
N VAL A 78 4.11 27.47 3.81
CA VAL A 78 5.01 26.38 3.47
C VAL A 78 5.39 25.63 4.74
N PHE A 79 5.28 24.31 4.71
CA PHE A 79 5.79 23.42 5.75
C PHE A 79 6.87 22.56 5.14
N THR A 80 8.05 22.53 5.75
CA THR A 80 9.18 21.74 5.27
C THR A 80 9.51 20.64 6.28
N ALA A 81 9.85 19.46 5.77
CA ALA A 81 10.35 18.33 6.56
C ALA A 81 11.47 17.62 5.81
N GLU A 82 12.33 16.91 6.54
CA GLU A 82 13.40 16.08 5.98
C GLU A 82 12.89 14.64 5.80
N LEU A 83 13.18 14.04 4.64
CA LEU A 83 12.85 12.64 4.36
C LEU A 83 13.97 11.70 4.86
N PRO A 84 13.63 10.47 5.30
CA PRO A 84 14.64 9.48 5.71
C PRO A 84 15.67 9.23 4.61
N THR A 85 16.95 9.20 4.97
CA THR A 85 18.05 9.16 4.01
C THR A 85 18.31 7.77 3.44
N SER A 86 18.13 6.70 4.21
CA SER A 86 18.50 5.33 3.80
C SER A 86 17.59 4.77 2.72
N GLU A 87 16.28 4.86 2.92
CA GLU A 87 15.29 4.04 2.20
C GLU A 87 14.83 4.63 0.87
N ARG A 88 14.34 3.78 -0.02
CA ARG A 88 13.72 4.17 -1.30
C ARG A 88 12.21 4.38 -1.11
N TYR A 89 11.66 5.41 -1.77
CA TYR A 89 10.20 5.64 -1.80
C TYR A 89 9.73 6.16 -3.15
N GLU A 90 8.54 5.74 -3.59
CA GLU A 90 7.80 6.37 -4.68
C GLU A 90 6.55 7.05 -4.14
N ILE A 91 6.60 8.38 -4.09
CA ILE A 91 5.60 9.20 -3.42
C ILE A 91 4.51 9.58 -4.42
N THR A 92 3.26 9.35 -4.06
CA THR A 92 2.09 9.71 -4.89
C THR A 92 1.06 10.57 -4.19
N GLU A 93 1.15 10.68 -2.87
CA GLU A 93 0.30 11.55 -2.06
C GLU A 93 1.03 12.03 -0.82
N VAL A 94 0.60 13.20 -0.34
CA VAL A 94 1.14 13.84 0.86
C VAL A 94 0.01 14.37 1.72
N GLY A 95 0.17 14.21 3.03
CA GLY A 95 -0.76 14.72 4.03
C GLY A 95 -0.08 15.65 5.01
N LEU A 96 -0.83 16.59 5.57
CA LEU A 96 -0.44 17.37 6.74
C LEU A 96 -1.19 16.83 7.95
N TRP A 97 -0.50 16.58 9.04
CA TRP A 97 -1.09 16.00 10.25
C TRP A 97 -0.82 16.88 11.47
N SER A 98 -1.77 16.94 12.39
CA SER A 98 -1.59 17.71 13.63
C SER A 98 -0.62 17.07 14.63
N ALA A 99 -0.43 15.74 14.58
CA ALA A 99 0.58 15.01 15.37
C ALA A 99 1.06 13.74 14.64
N GLY A 100 2.11 13.11 15.19
CA GLY A 100 2.73 11.92 14.59
C GLY A 100 1.92 10.64 14.78
N SER A 101 1.19 10.54 15.88
CA SER A 101 0.38 9.37 16.26
C SER A 101 -0.89 9.80 17.01
N ASN A 102 -1.87 8.90 17.06
CA ASN A 102 -3.10 9.10 17.81
C ASN A 102 -2.97 8.55 19.24
N PRO A 103 -2.81 9.40 20.28
CA PRO A 103 -2.69 8.89 21.64
C PRO A 103 -3.95 8.14 22.12
N THR A 104 -5.12 8.41 21.53
CA THR A 104 -6.38 7.72 21.87
C THR A 104 -6.42 6.28 21.34
N ALA A 105 -5.70 5.98 20.25
CA ALA A 105 -5.70 4.65 19.63
C ALA A 105 -4.79 3.65 20.36
N GLY A 106 -3.78 4.14 21.09
CA GLY A 106 -2.84 3.30 21.84
C GLY A 106 -2.16 2.26 20.95
N SER A 107 -2.25 0.98 21.32
CA SER A 107 -1.68 -0.14 20.55
C SER A 107 -2.39 -0.41 19.22
N ASN A 108 -3.52 0.22 18.95
CA ASN A 108 -4.29 0.03 17.72
C ASN A 108 -4.13 1.21 16.75
N ASP A 109 -3.16 2.11 16.99
CA ASP A 109 -2.86 3.18 16.06
C ASP A 109 -2.40 2.63 14.69
N SER A 110 -2.60 3.44 13.65
CA SER A 110 -2.25 3.08 12.28
C SER A 110 -0.77 2.76 12.16
N ARG A 111 -0.43 1.63 11.54
CA ARG A 111 0.96 1.17 11.39
C ARG A 111 1.11 0.11 10.30
N THR A 112 2.30 0.04 9.73
CA THR A 112 2.71 -1.09 8.90
C THR A 112 2.75 -2.37 9.74
N ILE A 113 2.15 -3.43 9.23
CA ILE A 113 2.14 -4.77 9.81
C ILE A 113 3.24 -5.62 9.19
N PHE A 114 3.33 -5.59 7.85
CA PHE A 114 4.40 -6.24 7.09
C PHE A 114 4.91 -5.29 6.02
N SER A 115 6.22 -5.22 5.86
CA SER A 115 6.88 -4.57 4.74
C SER A 115 7.58 -5.57 3.81
N PHE A 116 7.41 -6.88 4.06
CA PHE A 116 7.96 -7.96 3.24
C PHE A 116 9.48 -7.90 3.06
N SER A 117 10.18 -7.29 4.02
CA SER A 117 11.64 -7.20 4.02
C SER A 117 12.29 -8.56 4.23
N ASP A 118 13.57 -8.68 3.89
CA ASP A 118 14.43 -9.84 4.18
C ASP A 118 14.49 -10.21 5.67
N ALA A 119 14.28 -9.25 6.58
CA ALA A 119 14.19 -9.48 8.02
C ALA A 119 12.91 -10.24 8.45
N GLU A 120 11.88 -10.26 7.60
CA GLU A 120 10.67 -11.05 7.83
C GLU A 120 10.92 -12.45 7.27
N ASN A 121 10.94 -13.47 8.14
CA ASN A 121 11.29 -14.86 7.78
C ASN A 121 10.19 -15.57 6.99
N TRP A 122 9.76 -15.01 5.86
CA TRP A 122 8.80 -15.62 4.96
C TRP A 122 9.37 -16.88 4.32
N GLN A 123 8.56 -17.93 4.29
CA GLN A 123 8.92 -19.21 3.70
C GLN A 123 7.92 -19.59 2.61
N TYR A 124 8.41 -20.20 1.56
CA TYR A 124 7.59 -20.80 0.51
C TYR A 124 7.18 -22.22 0.94
N HIS A 125 5.88 -22.50 0.82
CA HIS A 125 5.31 -23.79 1.18
C HIS A 125 4.58 -24.40 -0.03
N GLY A 126 5.06 -25.58 -0.44
CA GLY A 126 4.55 -26.31 -1.60
C GLY A 126 4.36 -27.79 -1.30
N GLU A 127 4.76 -28.68 -2.23
CA GLU A 127 4.57 -30.13 -2.07
C GLU A 127 5.59 -30.79 -1.10
N GLY A 128 6.55 -30.02 -0.59
CA GLY A 128 7.60 -30.48 0.32
C GLY A 128 7.67 -29.65 1.60
N GLN A 129 8.78 -29.80 2.33
CA GLN A 129 9.02 -28.99 3.53
C GLN A 129 9.06 -27.49 3.20
N PRO A 130 8.65 -26.61 4.13
CA PRO A 130 8.85 -25.18 3.99
C PRO A 130 10.29 -24.85 3.61
N ALA A 131 10.46 -23.97 2.63
CA ALA A 131 11.76 -23.52 2.15
C ALA A 131 11.88 -22.01 2.27
N SER A 132 13.08 -21.51 2.58
CA SER A 132 13.35 -20.07 2.55
C SER A 132 13.11 -19.50 1.14
N ILE A 133 12.56 -18.29 1.07
CA ILE A 133 12.45 -17.57 -0.19
C ILE A 133 13.84 -17.06 -0.59
N PRO A 134 14.37 -17.40 -1.78
CA PRO A 134 15.68 -16.92 -2.21
C PRO A 134 15.65 -15.42 -2.52
N SER A 135 16.73 -14.70 -2.18
CA SER A 135 16.92 -13.30 -2.56
C SER A 135 17.85 -13.16 -3.76
N TYR A 136 17.50 -12.28 -4.69
CA TYR A 136 18.29 -11.91 -5.86
C TYR A 136 18.52 -10.40 -5.88
N GLU A 137 19.75 -10.01 -5.60
CA GLU A 137 20.21 -8.61 -5.64
C GLU A 137 20.78 -8.26 -7.02
N GLU A 138 21.15 -9.26 -7.81
CA GLU A 138 21.63 -9.10 -9.17
C GLU A 138 20.49 -8.86 -10.18
N GLU A 139 20.85 -8.50 -11.42
CA GLU A 139 19.88 -8.31 -12.49
C GLU A 139 19.01 -9.57 -12.70
N LEU A 140 17.69 -9.36 -12.78
CA LEU A 140 16.74 -10.45 -12.95
C LEU A 140 16.58 -10.92 -14.41
N HIS A 141 17.33 -10.37 -15.34
CA HIS A 141 17.23 -10.68 -16.77
C HIS A 141 18.61 -10.83 -17.42
N SER A 142 18.63 -11.38 -18.63
CA SER A 142 19.84 -11.54 -19.45
C SER A 142 19.81 -10.61 -20.67
N GLY A 143 19.49 -9.32 -20.45
CA GLY A 143 19.41 -8.30 -21.50
C GLY A 143 18.11 -8.20 -22.32
N ASN A 144 17.07 -8.98 -22.02
CA ASN A 144 15.84 -9.06 -22.84
C ASN A 144 14.55 -8.52 -22.17
N ASN A 145 14.64 -7.84 -21.02
CA ASN A 145 13.50 -7.38 -20.21
C ASN A 145 12.53 -8.51 -19.76
N VAL A 146 13.01 -9.76 -19.75
CA VAL A 146 12.26 -10.93 -19.27
C VAL A 146 12.86 -11.41 -17.95
N ILE A 147 12.02 -11.56 -16.91
CA ILE A 147 12.45 -12.14 -15.63
C ILE A 147 12.84 -13.60 -15.88
N SER A 148 14.13 -13.93 -15.68
CA SER A 148 14.71 -15.24 -15.97
C SER A 148 14.60 -16.23 -14.81
N LYS A 149 14.15 -15.78 -13.63
CA LYS A 149 13.99 -16.62 -12.43
C LYS A 149 12.89 -17.67 -12.62
N THR A 150 13.13 -18.85 -12.07
CA THR A 150 12.27 -20.05 -12.23
C THR A 150 11.42 -20.33 -10.99
N GLU A 151 11.87 -19.79 -9.87
CA GLU A 151 11.30 -19.85 -8.54
C GLU A 151 9.89 -19.24 -8.56
N ILE A 152 8.97 -19.84 -7.79
CA ILE A 152 7.58 -19.37 -7.69
C ILE A 152 7.51 -18.11 -6.81
N ALA A 153 8.35 -18.01 -5.79
CA ALA A 153 8.51 -16.82 -4.98
C ALA A 153 9.99 -16.51 -4.81
N PHE A 154 10.36 -15.24 -4.89
CA PHE A 154 11.72 -14.75 -4.63
C PHE A 154 11.68 -13.33 -4.09
N GLN A 155 12.73 -12.94 -3.37
CA GLN A 155 12.98 -11.56 -2.96
C GLN A 155 13.90 -10.85 -3.95
N THR A 156 13.71 -9.55 -4.09
CA THR A 156 14.55 -8.67 -4.90
C THR A 156 14.30 -7.21 -4.50
N ASN A 157 14.97 -6.28 -5.16
CA ASN A 157 14.76 -4.86 -4.94
C ASN A 157 13.87 -4.19 -6.00
N ALA A 158 13.08 -3.22 -5.56
CA ALA A 158 12.22 -2.39 -6.41
C ALA A 158 13.03 -1.46 -7.35
N ASP A 159 14.32 -1.25 -7.07
CA ASP A 159 15.26 -0.57 -7.97
C ASP A 159 16.05 -1.51 -8.89
N ASN A 160 15.74 -2.82 -8.92
CA ASN A 160 16.35 -3.73 -9.89
C ASN A 160 16.15 -3.18 -11.32
N PRO A 161 17.20 -3.13 -12.16
CA PRO A 161 17.15 -2.49 -13.48
C PRO A 161 16.02 -2.99 -14.38
N ILE A 162 15.56 -4.23 -14.18
CA ILE A 162 14.44 -4.77 -14.95
C ILE A 162 13.17 -3.92 -14.80
N PHE A 163 12.92 -3.34 -13.61
CA PHE A 163 11.71 -2.59 -13.31
C PHE A 163 11.77 -1.12 -13.72
N THR A 164 12.94 -0.62 -14.11
CA THR A 164 13.16 0.77 -14.51
C THR A 164 13.13 0.97 -16.03
N THR A 165 12.70 -0.06 -16.78
CA THR A 165 12.53 0.07 -18.23
C THR A 165 11.32 0.95 -18.56
N GLU A 166 11.40 1.74 -19.63
CA GLU A 166 10.37 2.71 -20.03
C GLU A 166 8.96 2.09 -20.07
N LYS A 167 8.84 0.88 -20.64
CA LYS A 167 7.55 0.19 -20.75
C LYS A 167 6.97 -0.21 -19.39
N ARG A 168 7.81 -0.61 -18.42
CA ARG A 168 7.35 -0.98 -17.07
C ARG A 168 7.04 0.23 -16.21
N GLU A 169 7.84 1.30 -16.33
CA GLU A 169 7.54 2.59 -15.71
C GLU A 169 6.23 3.18 -16.25
N ALA A 170 5.99 3.06 -17.56
CA ALA A 170 4.74 3.49 -18.19
C ALA A 170 3.52 2.76 -17.61
N ARG A 171 3.63 1.45 -17.33
CA ARG A 171 2.56 0.65 -16.69
C ARG A 171 2.46 0.82 -15.16
N GLY A 172 3.48 1.40 -14.52
CA GLY A 172 3.51 1.59 -13.08
C GLY A 172 3.74 0.30 -12.30
N GLU A 173 4.67 -0.54 -12.76
CA GLU A 173 4.93 -1.88 -12.19
C GLU A 173 5.84 -1.90 -10.95
N ARG A 174 6.45 -0.79 -10.55
CA ARG A 174 7.35 -0.77 -9.38
C ARG A 174 6.58 -0.75 -8.07
N CYS A 175 7.03 -1.56 -7.12
CA CYS A 175 6.72 -1.38 -5.70
C CYS A 175 7.22 -0.02 -5.22
N ARG A 176 6.52 0.59 -4.28
CA ARG A 176 6.65 2.01 -3.95
C ARG A 176 7.16 2.27 -2.54
N PHE A 177 7.05 1.30 -1.64
CA PHE A 177 7.45 1.46 -0.25
C PHE A 177 8.68 0.62 0.09
N LEU A 178 9.76 1.29 0.52
CA LEU A 178 11.07 0.68 0.73
C LEU A 178 11.66 0.11 -0.57
N ASN A 179 12.79 -0.59 -0.45
CA ASN A 179 13.45 -1.20 -1.59
C ASN A 179 13.19 -2.70 -1.72
N ASN A 180 13.09 -3.44 -0.61
CA ASN A 180 12.89 -4.89 -0.67
C ASN A 180 11.44 -5.22 -1.03
N MET A 181 11.24 -6.27 -1.83
CA MET A 181 9.93 -6.79 -2.19
C MET A 181 9.96 -8.30 -2.39
N VAL A 182 8.84 -8.97 -2.12
CA VAL A 182 8.62 -10.38 -2.45
C VAL A 182 7.82 -10.47 -3.74
N ALA A 183 8.42 -11.03 -4.80
CA ALA A 183 7.75 -11.33 -6.05
C ALA A 183 7.18 -12.76 -6.03
N ILE A 184 5.88 -12.89 -6.29
CA ILE A 184 5.15 -14.16 -6.30
C ILE A 184 4.57 -14.40 -7.69
N ARG A 185 4.90 -15.53 -8.31
CA ARG A 185 4.40 -15.88 -9.65
C ARG A 185 2.89 -16.11 -9.61
N GLY A 186 2.20 -15.65 -10.65
CA GLY A 186 0.74 -15.66 -10.76
C GLY A 186 0.09 -17.05 -10.77
N ASP A 187 0.87 -18.12 -10.86
CA ASP A 187 0.43 -19.51 -10.80
C ASP A 187 0.81 -20.22 -9.50
N MET A 188 1.19 -19.49 -8.44
CA MET A 188 1.53 -20.07 -7.15
C MET A 188 0.36 -20.90 -6.57
N SER A 189 -0.83 -20.31 -6.50
CA SER A 189 -2.00 -20.92 -5.89
C SER A 189 -3.07 -21.20 -6.95
N THR A 190 -3.97 -22.16 -6.69
CA THR A 190 -5.21 -22.32 -7.45
C THR A 190 -6.36 -21.78 -6.60
N ILE A 191 -6.83 -20.59 -6.96
CA ILE A 191 -7.88 -19.88 -6.23
C ILE A 191 -9.12 -19.78 -7.12
N ASN A 192 -10.28 -20.21 -6.63
CA ASN A 192 -11.58 -20.04 -7.30
C ASN A 192 -12.33 -18.84 -6.71
N VAL A 193 -13.21 -18.23 -7.51
CA VAL A 193 -14.16 -17.21 -7.04
C VAL A 193 -15.55 -17.84 -6.97
N LEU A 194 -16.11 -17.91 -5.77
CA LEU A 194 -17.45 -18.44 -5.53
C LEU A 194 -18.53 -17.45 -6.04
N SER A 195 -19.76 -17.92 -6.20
CA SER A 195 -20.90 -17.06 -6.58
C SER A 195 -21.18 -15.94 -5.58
N SER A 196 -20.74 -16.10 -4.32
CA SER A 196 -20.78 -15.08 -3.27
C SER A 196 -19.73 -13.98 -3.43
N GLY A 197 -18.81 -14.11 -4.40
CA GLY A 197 -17.64 -13.24 -4.56
C GLY A 197 -16.47 -13.58 -3.64
N LYS A 198 -16.62 -14.58 -2.75
CA LYS A 198 -15.55 -15.05 -1.87
C LYS A 198 -14.55 -15.92 -2.61
N LEU A 199 -13.33 -15.99 -2.07
CA LEU A 199 -12.27 -16.82 -2.62
C LEU A 199 -12.27 -18.19 -1.95
N GLU A 200 -12.08 -19.23 -2.76
CA GLU A 200 -11.90 -20.59 -2.30
C GLU A 200 -10.54 -21.11 -2.76
N ILE A 201 -9.71 -21.53 -1.80
CA ILE A 201 -8.37 -22.07 -2.06
C ILE A 201 -8.49 -23.58 -2.29
N ASN A 202 -7.88 -24.08 -3.37
CA ASN A 202 -7.70 -25.52 -3.51
C ASN A 202 -6.74 -26.00 -2.40
N PRO A 203 -7.08 -27.03 -1.59
CA PRO A 203 -6.28 -27.45 -0.42
C PRO A 203 -4.79 -27.75 -0.69
N VAL A 204 -4.42 -28.14 -1.93
CA VAL A 204 -3.01 -28.40 -2.29
C VAL A 204 -2.28 -27.17 -2.87
N SER A 205 -2.89 -25.99 -2.78
CA SER A 205 -2.30 -24.75 -3.29
C SER A 205 -1.05 -24.36 -2.53
N LYS A 206 -0.02 -23.96 -3.28
CA LYS A 206 1.21 -23.40 -2.72
C LYS A 206 0.93 -21.99 -2.20
N HIS A 207 1.73 -21.56 -1.25
CA HIS A 207 1.65 -20.24 -0.64
C HIS A 207 3.01 -19.82 -0.09
N ILE A 208 3.14 -18.55 0.28
CA ILE A 208 4.15 -18.15 1.24
C ILE A 208 3.50 -18.00 2.61
N HIS A 209 4.23 -18.32 3.68
CA HIS A 209 3.76 -18.10 5.05
C HIS A 209 4.83 -17.47 5.94
N LEU A 210 4.36 -16.87 7.02
CA LEU A 210 5.16 -16.43 8.14
C LEU A 210 4.62 -17.13 9.38
N THR A 211 5.48 -17.87 10.07
CA THR A 211 5.16 -18.54 11.34
C THR A 211 5.66 -17.70 12.53
N GLY A 212 5.02 -17.85 13.69
CA GLY A 212 5.35 -17.05 14.87
C GLY A 212 4.89 -15.59 14.77
N ALA A 213 3.93 -15.30 13.90
CA ALA A 213 3.29 -13.98 13.86
C ALA A 213 2.59 -13.71 15.20
N SER A 214 2.61 -12.47 15.67
CA SER A 214 1.91 -12.06 16.89
C SER A 214 1.05 -10.85 16.57
N LEU A 215 -0.14 -11.10 16.02
CA LEU A 215 -1.07 -10.07 15.57
C LEU A 215 -2.33 -10.06 16.44
N ASP A 216 -2.32 -9.32 17.54
CA ASP A 216 -3.50 -9.10 18.36
C ASP A 216 -4.20 -7.79 17.97
N PHE A 217 -5.32 -7.92 17.24
CA PHE A 217 -6.24 -6.84 16.91
C PHE A 217 -7.60 -7.00 17.62
N ASP A 218 -7.70 -7.76 18.73
CA ASP A 218 -8.98 -7.95 19.45
C ASP A 218 -9.56 -6.65 20.00
N LYS A 219 -8.70 -5.63 20.16
CA LYS A 219 -9.10 -4.29 20.59
C LYS A 219 -9.32 -3.32 19.43
N ALA A 220 -9.04 -3.73 18.18
CA ALA A 220 -9.32 -2.91 17.02
C ALA A 220 -10.84 -2.87 16.76
N SER A 221 -11.33 -1.77 16.21
CA SER A 221 -12.73 -1.67 15.85
C SER A 221 -13.02 -2.54 14.63
N PRO A 222 -14.20 -3.18 14.53
CA PRO A 222 -14.61 -3.88 13.31
C PRO A 222 -14.63 -2.99 12.06
N LYS A 223 -14.66 -1.66 12.23
CA LYS A 223 -14.66 -0.67 11.14
C LYS A 223 -13.28 -0.12 10.79
N ASP A 224 -12.22 -0.50 11.52
CA ASP A 224 -10.84 -0.18 11.12
C ASP A 224 -10.44 -1.00 9.89
N ASP A 225 -9.48 -0.49 9.11
CA ASP A 225 -9.11 -1.09 7.82
C ASP A 225 -7.81 -1.89 7.91
N LEU A 226 -7.74 -2.98 7.16
CA LEU A 226 -6.50 -3.55 6.63
C LEU A 226 -6.31 -3.08 5.19
N ARG A 227 -5.08 -2.69 4.85
CA ARG A 227 -4.70 -2.20 3.52
C ARG A 227 -3.51 -2.99 3.01
N LEU A 228 -3.69 -3.67 1.88
CA LEU A 228 -2.63 -4.39 1.19
C LEU A 228 -2.21 -3.59 -0.05
N ALA A 229 -0.95 -3.19 -0.10
CA ALA A 229 -0.30 -2.63 -1.28
C ALA A 229 0.50 -3.70 -2.02
N PHE A 230 0.33 -3.75 -3.34
CA PHE A 230 1.10 -4.65 -4.22
C PHE A 230 1.13 -4.14 -5.66
N SER A 231 2.08 -4.66 -6.43
CA SER A 231 2.20 -4.41 -7.86
C SER A 231 1.98 -5.67 -8.69
N LEU A 232 1.43 -5.52 -9.89
CA LEU A 232 1.37 -6.54 -10.93
C LEU A 232 2.50 -6.31 -11.94
N ILE A 233 3.29 -7.35 -12.19
CA ILE A 233 4.45 -7.27 -13.09
C ILE A 233 4.35 -8.36 -14.16
N ASN A 234 4.58 -8.03 -15.43
CA ASN A 234 4.74 -9.08 -16.45
C ASN A 234 6.08 -9.78 -16.30
N LYS A 235 6.10 -11.11 -16.43
CA LYS A 235 7.33 -11.87 -16.60
C LYS A 235 8.11 -11.37 -17.81
N ASP A 236 7.45 -11.25 -18.97
CA ASP A 236 7.99 -10.58 -20.15
C ASP A 236 7.57 -9.10 -20.16
N GLY A 237 8.52 -8.21 -19.91
CA GLY A 237 8.28 -6.77 -19.88
C GLY A 237 7.82 -6.19 -21.22
N GLN A 238 8.12 -6.88 -22.33
CA GLN A 238 7.70 -6.50 -23.68
C GLN A 238 6.29 -6.95 -24.03
N SER A 239 5.69 -7.88 -23.27
CA SER A 239 4.32 -8.31 -23.51
C SER A 239 3.32 -7.17 -23.27
N ASP A 240 2.40 -6.99 -24.21
CA ASP A 240 1.22 -6.11 -24.09
C ASP A 240 -0.02 -6.85 -23.60
N LEU A 241 0.11 -8.14 -23.28
CA LEU A 241 -0.97 -8.90 -22.69
C LEU A 241 -1.25 -8.38 -21.27
N GLN A 242 -2.54 -8.15 -21.04
CA GLN A 242 -3.11 -7.75 -19.75
C GLN A 242 -3.82 -8.97 -19.16
N PRO A 243 -3.70 -9.23 -17.85
CA PRO A 243 -4.47 -10.29 -17.22
C PRO A 243 -5.97 -9.94 -17.24
N ASP A 244 -6.80 -10.95 -17.04
CA ASP A 244 -8.24 -10.74 -16.91
C ASP A 244 -8.59 -10.38 -15.46
N GLU A 245 -7.87 -10.96 -14.50
CA GLU A 245 -8.06 -10.70 -13.07
C GLU A 245 -6.84 -11.12 -12.22
N ILE A 246 -6.71 -10.50 -11.05
CA ILE A 246 -5.79 -10.84 -9.98
C ILE A 246 -6.61 -11.31 -8.79
N ARG A 247 -6.23 -12.43 -8.16
CA ARG A 247 -6.84 -12.98 -6.96
C ARG A 247 -5.76 -13.10 -5.89
N VAL A 248 -5.96 -12.43 -4.75
CA VAL A 248 -5.05 -12.52 -3.60
C VAL A 248 -5.87 -12.83 -2.35
N MET A 249 -5.42 -13.81 -1.57
CA MET A 249 -5.96 -14.09 -0.24
C MET A 249 -4.83 -14.00 0.79
N ILE A 250 -5.07 -13.28 1.88
CA ILE A 250 -4.28 -13.34 3.10
C ILE A 250 -5.09 -14.11 4.13
N GLU A 251 -4.54 -15.18 4.67
CA GLU A 251 -5.15 -15.94 5.77
C GLU A 251 -4.34 -15.71 7.05
N PHE A 252 -5.01 -15.18 8.07
CA PHE A 252 -4.52 -15.09 9.44
C PHE A 252 -5.09 -16.28 10.20
N ALA A 253 -4.25 -17.21 10.66
CA ALA A 253 -4.69 -18.50 11.17
C ALA A 253 -4.01 -18.90 12.48
N GLN A 254 -4.69 -19.81 13.19
CA GLN A 254 -4.16 -20.60 14.28
C GLN A 254 -3.59 -21.92 13.75
N GLY A 255 -2.28 -22.07 13.80
CA GLY A 255 -1.53 -23.23 13.35
C GLY A 255 -1.29 -23.27 11.84
N ASP A 256 -0.44 -24.22 11.40
CA ASP A 256 0.00 -24.29 10.00
C ASP A 256 -0.95 -25.08 9.04
N GLU A 257 -2.04 -25.63 9.56
CA GLU A 257 -2.97 -26.44 8.76
C GLU A 257 -4.10 -25.59 8.14
N HIS A 258 -4.26 -25.66 6.82
CA HIS A 258 -5.31 -24.91 6.11
C HIS A 258 -6.72 -25.38 6.47
N ASN A 259 -7.66 -24.44 6.67
CA ASN A 259 -9.04 -24.69 7.12
C ASN A 259 -9.16 -25.40 8.49
N VAL A 260 -8.07 -25.53 9.25
CA VAL A 260 -8.07 -26.09 10.59
C VAL A 260 -7.85 -24.95 11.60
N GLY A 261 -8.51 -25.03 12.75
CA GLY A 261 -8.44 -24.00 13.78
C GLY A 261 -9.21 -22.73 13.42
N GLN A 262 -8.89 -21.65 14.14
CA GLN A 262 -9.50 -20.35 13.92
C GLN A 262 -8.74 -19.58 12.82
N TYR A 263 -9.47 -18.94 11.91
CA TYR A 263 -8.90 -18.07 10.88
C TYR A 263 -9.76 -16.84 10.58
N ALA A 264 -9.11 -15.82 10.01
CA ALA A 264 -9.70 -14.69 9.30
C ALA A 264 -9.03 -14.51 7.93
N ARG A 265 -9.80 -14.19 6.90
CA ARG A 265 -9.33 -14.06 5.52
C ARG A 265 -9.60 -12.68 4.97
N PHE A 266 -8.52 -12.04 4.50
CA PHE A 266 -8.57 -10.90 3.60
C PHE A 266 -8.61 -11.41 2.17
N GLU A 267 -9.64 -11.06 1.42
CA GLU A 267 -9.89 -11.58 0.07
C GLU A 267 -10.01 -10.41 -0.90
N THR A 268 -9.16 -10.37 -1.93
CA THR A 268 -9.23 -9.35 -2.97
C THR A 268 -9.23 -9.96 -4.37
N VAL A 269 -10.10 -9.42 -5.21
CA VAL A 269 -10.21 -9.76 -6.63
C VAL A 269 -10.23 -8.44 -7.38
N ILE A 270 -9.27 -8.25 -8.29
CA ILE A 270 -9.17 -7.08 -9.15
C ILE A 270 -9.35 -7.54 -10.58
N LYS A 271 -10.37 -7.07 -11.28
CA LYS A 271 -10.68 -7.50 -12.65
C LYS A 271 -10.41 -6.38 -13.64
N ASN A 272 -10.02 -6.76 -14.86
CA ASN A 272 -9.86 -5.81 -15.96
C ASN A 272 -11.20 -5.14 -16.37
N SER A 273 -12.33 -5.71 -15.92
CA SER A 273 -13.67 -5.16 -16.14
C SER A 273 -14.11 -4.16 -15.07
N ASP A 274 -13.34 -3.98 -14.00
CA ASP A 274 -13.70 -3.04 -12.93
C ASP A 274 -13.47 -1.60 -13.39
N ALA A 275 -14.36 -0.67 -13.03
CA ALA A 275 -14.42 0.67 -13.62
C ALA A 275 -13.12 1.49 -13.46
N ASP A 276 -12.37 1.28 -12.37
CA ASP A 276 -11.16 2.02 -12.03
C ASP A 276 -9.87 1.22 -12.30
N VAL A 277 -9.98 0.08 -12.99
CA VAL A 277 -8.86 -0.80 -13.29
C VAL A 277 -8.51 -0.71 -14.78
N ASP A 278 -7.26 -0.35 -15.04
CA ASP A 278 -6.67 -0.44 -16.38
C ASP A 278 -5.27 -1.07 -16.26
N PHE A 279 -5.18 -2.37 -16.50
CA PHE A 279 -3.90 -3.09 -16.46
C PHE A 279 -2.93 -2.66 -17.56
N ALA A 280 -3.33 -1.86 -18.55
CA ALA A 280 -2.43 -1.30 -19.54
C ALA A 280 -1.63 -0.11 -18.99
N THR A 281 -2.18 0.66 -18.06
CA THR A 281 -1.60 1.94 -17.61
C THR A 281 -1.43 2.09 -16.10
N GLY A 282 -1.98 1.16 -15.30
CA GLY A 282 -1.86 1.15 -13.85
C GLY A 282 -1.80 -0.26 -13.29
N ARG A 283 -0.70 -0.58 -12.61
CA ARG A 283 -0.45 -1.91 -12.06
C ARG A 283 -0.09 -1.95 -10.59
N TYR A 284 -0.13 -0.81 -9.92
CA TYR A 284 0.03 -0.71 -8.48
C TYR A 284 -1.34 -0.56 -7.83
N PHE A 285 -1.64 -1.42 -6.86
CA PHE A 285 -2.96 -1.53 -6.24
C PHE A 285 -2.87 -1.42 -4.73
N VAL A 286 -3.87 -0.77 -4.15
CA VAL A 286 -4.13 -0.77 -2.70
C VAL A 286 -5.50 -1.40 -2.49
N SER A 287 -5.52 -2.64 -2.03
CA SER A 287 -6.76 -3.32 -1.64
C SER A 287 -7.08 -2.98 -0.18
N VAL A 288 -8.33 -2.62 0.09
CA VAL A 288 -8.80 -2.23 1.43
C VAL A 288 -9.93 -3.14 1.87
N LYS A 289 -9.88 -3.62 3.12
CA LYS A 289 -10.99 -4.33 3.77
C LYS A 289 -11.11 -3.88 5.22
N LYS A 290 -12.34 -3.67 5.69
CA LYS A 290 -12.60 -3.53 7.12
C LYS A 290 -12.48 -4.88 7.82
N PHE A 291 -12.19 -4.86 9.11
CA PHE A 291 -12.16 -6.08 9.92
C PHE A 291 -13.49 -6.85 9.91
N GLU A 292 -14.64 -6.15 9.82
CA GLU A 292 -15.96 -6.78 9.71
C GLU A 292 -16.22 -7.44 8.34
N GLU A 293 -15.46 -7.07 7.31
CA GLU A 293 -15.59 -7.60 5.95
C GLU A 293 -14.75 -8.87 5.72
N LEU A 294 -13.85 -9.21 6.65
CA LEU A 294 -13.03 -10.41 6.56
C LEU A 294 -13.88 -11.68 6.74
N THR A 295 -13.60 -12.72 5.95
CA THR A 295 -14.24 -14.03 6.14
C THR A 295 -13.60 -14.72 7.35
N LYS A 296 -14.38 -14.94 8.40
CA LYS A 296 -13.90 -15.52 9.67
C LYS A 296 -14.48 -16.91 9.91
N SER A 297 -13.67 -17.77 10.50
CA SER A 297 -14.14 -18.99 11.16
C SER A 297 -15.05 -18.67 12.36
N THR A 298 -15.81 -19.66 12.83
CA THR A 298 -16.66 -19.48 14.02
C THR A 298 -15.80 -19.30 15.26
N GLY A 299 -16.07 -18.26 16.05
CA GLY A 299 -15.36 -17.99 17.30
C GLY A 299 -13.96 -17.39 17.14
N PHE A 300 -13.60 -16.94 15.94
CA PHE A 300 -12.30 -16.30 15.67
C PHE A 300 -12.01 -15.14 16.62
N THR A 301 -10.79 -15.13 17.15
CA THR A 301 -10.16 -14.04 17.91
C THR A 301 -8.78 -13.77 17.33
N TRP A 302 -8.28 -12.55 17.41
CA TRP A 302 -6.97 -12.19 16.83
C TRP A 302 -5.81 -12.73 17.63
N ASN A 303 -5.94 -12.84 18.95
CA ASN A 303 -4.87 -13.34 19.82
C ASN A 303 -4.44 -14.79 19.54
N VAL A 304 -5.18 -15.56 18.73
CA VAL A 304 -4.83 -16.93 18.31
C VAL A 304 -3.98 -16.97 17.03
N VAL A 305 -3.81 -15.84 16.34
CA VAL A 305 -3.08 -15.79 15.07
C VAL A 305 -1.59 -15.97 15.34
N ASP A 306 -1.05 -17.08 14.86
CA ASP A 306 0.38 -17.43 14.92
C ASP A 306 0.99 -17.72 13.54
N VAL A 307 0.15 -17.88 12.51
CA VAL A 307 0.56 -18.06 11.11
C VAL A 307 -0.19 -17.10 10.19
N VAL A 308 0.55 -16.49 9.26
CA VAL A 308 -0.02 -15.69 8.16
C VAL A 308 0.36 -16.31 6.83
N ARG A 309 -0.61 -16.55 5.95
CA ARG A 309 -0.40 -17.12 4.61
C ARG A 309 -0.83 -16.16 3.51
N PHE A 310 -0.08 -16.12 2.43
CA PHE A 310 -0.42 -15.39 1.21
C PHE A 310 -0.60 -16.35 0.03
N TYR A 311 -1.76 -16.29 -0.58
CA TYR A 311 -2.12 -17.03 -1.79
C TYR A 311 -2.31 -16.07 -2.95
N VAL A 312 -1.82 -16.44 -4.13
CA VAL A 312 -1.88 -15.61 -5.34
C VAL A 312 -2.29 -16.45 -6.54
N SER A 313 -3.26 -15.95 -7.32
CA SER A 313 -3.51 -16.37 -8.69
C SER A 313 -3.70 -15.17 -9.60
N VAL A 314 -3.08 -15.17 -10.78
CA VAL A 314 -3.38 -14.24 -11.87
C VAL A 314 -4.01 -15.04 -12.99
N ILE A 315 -5.17 -14.60 -13.47
CA ILE A 315 -5.93 -15.32 -14.50
C ILE A 315 -5.76 -14.60 -15.83
N LYS A 316 -5.50 -15.38 -16.87
CA LYS A 316 -5.55 -14.93 -18.26
C LYS A 316 -6.24 -15.98 -19.12
N ASN A 317 -7.15 -15.55 -19.98
CA ASN A 317 -7.97 -16.42 -20.82
C ASN A 317 -8.67 -17.51 -20.00
N SER A 318 -9.21 -17.13 -18.84
CA SER A 318 -9.89 -18.04 -17.88
C SER A 318 -9.00 -19.16 -17.30
N VAL A 319 -7.67 -19.09 -17.43
CA VAL A 319 -6.73 -20.02 -16.80
C VAL A 319 -5.73 -19.29 -15.91
N VAL A 320 -5.23 -19.97 -14.88
CA VAL A 320 -4.15 -19.44 -14.04
C VAL A 320 -2.88 -19.31 -14.90
N SER A 321 -2.21 -18.15 -14.83
CA SER A 321 -1.08 -17.79 -15.70
C SER A 321 0.20 -17.58 -14.90
N ASN A 322 1.30 -18.08 -15.44
CA ASN A 322 2.67 -17.87 -14.93
C ASN A 322 3.40 -16.71 -15.63
N ASP A 323 2.70 -15.95 -16.49
CA ASP A 323 3.24 -14.82 -17.23
C ASP A 323 3.29 -13.53 -16.40
N TYR A 324 2.84 -13.59 -15.16
CA TYR A 324 2.73 -12.45 -14.26
C TYR A 324 3.34 -12.76 -12.91
N TYR A 325 3.76 -11.72 -12.21
CA TYR A 325 4.12 -11.73 -10.80
C TYR A 325 3.23 -10.72 -10.06
N VAL A 326 2.79 -11.09 -8.86
CA VAL A 326 2.28 -10.16 -7.85
C VAL A 326 3.41 -9.88 -6.89
N CYS A 327 3.81 -8.62 -6.80
CA CYS A 327 4.90 -8.15 -5.99
C CYS A 327 4.33 -7.46 -4.76
N LEU A 328 4.49 -8.08 -3.59
CA LEU A 328 3.98 -7.57 -2.33
C LEU A 328 4.83 -6.37 -1.91
N ASP A 329 4.17 -5.26 -1.56
CA ASP A 329 4.82 -4.01 -1.14
C ASP A 329 4.68 -3.82 0.38
N ALA A 330 3.44 -3.77 0.89
CA ALA A 330 3.20 -3.77 2.34
C ALA A 330 1.75 -4.09 2.74
N LEU A 331 1.60 -4.57 3.98
CA LEU A 331 0.32 -4.68 4.67
C LEU A 331 0.29 -3.65 5.81
N ARG A 332 -0.79 -2.88 5.92
CA ARG A 332 -0.96 -1.84 6.92
C ARG A 332 -2.29 -1.96 7.65
N LEU A 333 -2.28 -1.70 8.96
CA LEU A 333 -3.46 -1.40 9.75
C LEU A 333 -3.73 0.10 9.68
N GLU A 334 -4.96 0.49 9.39
CA GLU A 334 -5.41 1.87 9.45
C GLU A 334 -6.53 2.03 10.48
N ASN A 335 -6.23 2.77 11.56
CA ASN A 335 -7.21 3.13 12.56
C ASN A 335 -8.07 4.28 12.06
N THR A 336 -9.35 4.00 11.82
CA THR A 336 -10.31 4.99 11.30
C THR A 336 -11.32 5.42 12.35
N THR A 337 -11.35 4.73 13.50
CA THR A 337 -12.43 4.85 14.48
C THR A 337 -12.06 5.49 15.81
N SER A 338 -10.78 5.54 16.19
CA SER A 338 -10.37 6.17 17.45
C SER A 338 -10.43 7.69 17.30
N SER A 339 -11.61 8.27 17.51
CA SER A 339 -11.81 9.71 17.33
C SER A 339 -10.98 10.50 18.33
N ASN A 340 -10.28 11.52 17.84
CA ASN A 340 -9.58 12.47 18.69
C ASN A 340 -9.79 13.89 18.13
N PRO A 341 -10.43 14.79 18.89
CA PRO A 341 -10.78 16.12 18.41
C PRO A 341 -9.59 17.02 18.05
N LEU A 342 -8.38 16.65 18.46
CA LEU A 342 -7.14 17.40 18.28
C LEU A 342 -6.15 16.69 17.33
N TYR A 343 -6.51 15.51 16.82
CA TYR A 343 -5.67 14.68 15.96
C TYR A 343 -6.40 14.34 14.66
N GLY A 344 -5.71 14.52 13.54
CA GLY A 344 -6.22 14.14 12.23
C GLY A 344 -5.38 14.68 11.07
N LEU A 345 -5.69 14.16 9.88
CA LEU A 345 -5.20 14.68 8.61
C LEU A 345 -5.80 16.07 8.40
N THR A 346 -4.98 17.12 8.45
CA THR A 346 -5.41 18.51 8.32
C THR A 346 -5.29 19.06 6.91
N GLY A 347 -4.41 18.47 6.10
CA GLY A 347 -4.25 18.81 4.69
C GLY A 347 -3.94 17.59 3.86
N TYR A 348 -4.33 17.60 2.60
CA TYR A 348 -4.08 16.51 1.66
C TYR A 348 -3.75 17.03 0.26
N SER A 349 -2.86 16.34 -0.43
CA SER A 349 -2.63 16.52 -1.87
C SER A 349 -2.19 15.22 -2.53
N VAL A 350 -2.72 14.96 -3.71
CA VAL A 350 -2.13 14.00 -4.66
C VAL A 350 -0.95 14.67 -5.35
N ILE A 351 0.06 13.90 -5.75
CA ILE A 351 1.17 14.40 -6.57
C ILE A 351 0.68 14.80 -7.95
N LYS A 352 1.08 16.01 -8.35
CA LYS A 352 0.77 16.62 -9.63
C LYS A 352 2.09 16.94 -10.35
N ASN A 353 2.36 16.29 -11.48
CA ASN A 353 3.61 16.51 -12.24
C ASN A 353 3.44 16.23 -13.74
N THR A 354 4.46 16.54 -14.54
CA THR A 354 4.40 16.47 -16.01
C THR A 354 4.18 15.06 -16.55
N ASN A 355 4.60 14.04 -15.82
CA ASN A 355 4.59 12.66 -16.31
C ASN A 355 3.43 11.84 -15.74
N SER A 356 2.66 12.39 -14.79
CA SER A 356 1.66 11.65 -14.00
C SER A 356 2.27 10.41 -13.34
N LYS A 357 3.51 10.54 -12.83
CA LYS A 357 4.27 9.45 -12.21
C LYS A 357 4.58 9.73 -10.74
N PRO A 358 4.85 8.70 -9.93
CA PRO A 358 5.34 8.91 -8.57
C PRO A 358 6.65 9.71 -8.56
N ILE A 359 6.90 10.45 -7.48
CA ILE A 359 8.19 11.09 -7.25
C ILE A 359 9.10 10.07 -6.56
N LEU A 360 10.19 9.70 -7.23
CA LEU A 360 11.19 8.79 -6.67
C LEU A 360 12.11 9.52 -5.69
N LYS A 361 12.16 9.03 -4.46
CA LYS A 361 13.24 9.28 -3.52
C LYS A 361 14.21 8.09 -3.60
N ALA A 362 15.41 8.35 -4.10
CA ALA A 362 16.46 7.32 -4.21
C ALA A 362 17.01 6.93 -2.82
N PRO A 363 17.47 5.68 -2.61
CA PRO A 363 18.13 5.32 -1.37
C PRO A 363 19.41 6.16 -1.17
N ASN A 364 19.86 6.28 0.09
CA ASN A 364 21.07 7.02 0.48
C ASN A 364 21.15 8.47 -0.02
N SER A 365 20.02 9.19 -0.03
CA SER A 365 19.95 10.59 -0.49
C SER A 365 19.23 11.49 0.52
N THR A 366 19.77 12.69 0.73
CA THR A 366 19.17 13.73 1.57
C THR A 366 18.17 14.54 0.75
N ASN A 367 16.90 14.48 1.13
CA ASN A 367 15.84 15.20 0.44
C ASN A 367 14.93 15.88 1.47
N HIS A 368 14.35 17.00 1.05
CA HIS A 368 13.31 17.68 1.79
C HIS A 368 12.00 17.57 1.04
N ILE A 369 10.91 17.60 1.79
CA ILE A 369 9.57 17.74 1.22
C ILE A 369 8.93 19.02 1.73
N GLU A 370 8.21 19.68 0.83
CA GLU A 370 7.42 20.86 1.17
C GLU A 370 5.94 20.61 0.90
N PHE A 371 5.12 20.87 1.91
CA PHE A 371 3.67 20.96 1.73
C PHE A 371 3.29 22.44 1.70
N ARG A 372 2.63 22.87 0.63
CA ARG A 372 2.21 24.27 0.44
C ARG A 372 0.71 24.33 0.27
N PHE A 373 0.04 25.24 0.97
CA PHE A 373 -1.36 25.54 0.70
C PHE A 373 -1.63 27.05 0.74
N GLY A 374 -2.46 27.50 -0.21
CA GLY A 374 -2.90 28.89 -0.30
C GLY A 374 -3.89 29.23 0.81
N LEU A 375 -3.77 30.44 1.36
CA LEU A 375 -4.70 30.98 2.35
C LEU A 375 -5.82 31.83 1.73
N ASP A 376 -5.66 32.23 0.48
CA ASP A 376 -6.60 33.12 -0.18
C ASP A 376 -7.90 32.38 -0.53
N VAL A 377 -9.02 33.01 -0.22
CA VAL A 377 -10.35 32.58 -0.65
C VAL A 377 -10.50 33.01 -2.10
N LEU A 378 -10.60 32.06 -3.03
CA LEU A 378 -11.06 32.33 -4.39
C LEU A 378 -12.58 32.36 -4.44
#